data_AF-A0A966F6F5-F1
#
_entry.id   AF-A0A966F6F5-F1
#
_cell.length_a   1.000
_cell.length_b   1.000
_cell.length_c   1.000
_cell.angle_alpha   90.00
_cell.angle_beta   90.00
_cell.angle_gamma   90.00
#
_symmetry.space_group_name_H-M   'P 1'
#
loop_
_entity.id
_entity.type
_entity.pdbx_description
1 polymer ?
#
loop_
_entity_poly.entity_id
_entity_poly.type
_entity_poly.pdbx_seq_one_letter_code
_entity_poly.pdbx_strand_id
1 'polypeptide(L)'
;YQSDVPEHMELAFYFSTVTTVARMLHLPTYKDKIKQYPKNVSMALLNYPVLMAADILIYKASLVPVGIDQEPHLEVTREVARKMNQLYGTDFPEPVRFATKGEYIPSLTGTGKMAKTIEGSYINLTDSKEEIRKKVRSIPTATVSGGEMTPGVKTLFAFAELFIPNEVKGFKKSYQDQSLQFVSLKDAIAEVIHKELKPFQERRKKIEADPKYVDQVIKDGAARARKIARETVHEVKQKMGLL
;
A
#
# COMPACT_ATOMS: atom_id res chain seq x y z
N TYR A 1 -14.21 9.46 -3.97
CA TYR A 1 -13.33 8.65 -4.83
C TYR A 1 -12.50 9.53 -5.76
N GLN A 2 -11.46 9.01 -6.41
CA GLN A 2 -10.71 9.73 -7.46
C GLN A 2 -11.64 10.20 -8.58
N SER A 3 -12.58 9.34 -9.01
CA SER A 3 -13.57 9.64 -10.05
C SER A 3 -14.52 10.79 -9.73
N ASP A 4 -14.70 11.13 -8.45
CA ASP A 4 -15.60 12.22 -8.04
C ASP A 4 -14.95 13.60 -8.14
N VAL A 5 -13.65 13.64 -8.45
CA VAL A 5 -12.82 14.85 -8.58
C VAL A 5 -12.24 14.85 -9.99
N PRO A 6 -12.97 15.36 -11.00
CA PRO A 6 -12.54 15.33 -12.41
C PRO A 6 -11.23 16.10 -12.67
N GLU A 7 -10.88 17.02 -11.77
CA GLU A 7 -9.66 17.80 -11.80
C GLU A 7 -8.39 16.92 -11.81
N HIS A 8 -8.45 15.67 -11.30
CA HIS A 8 -7.35 14.69 -11.44
C HIS A 8 -7.04 14.36 -12.90
N MET A 9 -8.07 14.14 -13.72
CA MET A 9 -7.89 13.77 -15.12
C MET A 9 -7.44 14.96 -15.96
N GLU A 10 -7.97 16.15 -15.65
CA GLU A 10 -7.56 17.40 -16.29
C GLU A 10 -6.08 17.71 -15.99
N LEU A 11 -5.66 17.62 -14.74
CA LEU A 11 -4.27 17.84 -14.36
C LEU A 11 -3.34 16.78 -14.95
N ALA A 12 -3.75 15.52 -14.99
CA ALA A 12 -2.98 14.45 -15.63
C ALA A 12 -2.75 14.72 -17.12
N PHE A 13 -3.73 15.32 -17.82
CA PHE A 13 -3.55 15.75 -19.20
C PHE A 13 -2.49 16.86 -19.30
N TYR A 14 -2.54 17.88 -18.44
CA TYR A 14 -1.51 18.93 -18.43
C TYR A 14 -0.11 18.38 -18.13
N PHE A 15 0.01 17.47 -17.17
CA PHE A 15 1.29 16.83 -16.85
C PHE A 15 1.82 15.93 -17.97
N SER A 16 0.94 15.38 -18.81
CA SER A 16 1.37 14.61 -19.97
C SER A 16 2.12 15.46 -21.00
N THR A 17 1.89 16.79 -21.04
CA THR A 17 2.59 17.70 -21.95
C THR A 17 4.08 17.88 -21.62
N VAL A 18 4.47 17.65 -20.37
CA VAL A 18 5.89 17.73 -19.92
C VAL A 18 6.54 16.36 -19.76
N THR A 19 5.80 15.28 -20.03
CA THR A 19 6.26 13.89 -19.87
C THR A 19 6.43 13.22 -21.22
N THR A 20 7.61 12.64 -21.49
CA THR A 20 7.88 12.01 -22.78
C THR A 20 7.48 10.53 -22.79
N VAL A 21 7.03 10.05 -23.96
CA VAL A 21 6.75 8.63 -24.20
C VAL A 21 7.96 7.76 -23.86
N ALA A 22 9.16 8.17 -24.30
CA ALA A 22 10.40 7.45 -24.02
C ALA A 22 10.60 7.26 -22.50
N ARG A 23 10.41 8.32 -21.70
CA ARG A 23 10.57 8.24 -20.25
C ARG A 23 9.62 7.24 -19.60
N MET A 24 8.38 7.16 -20.07
CA MET A 24 7.38 6.20 -19.57
C MET A 24 7.70 4.75 -20.00
N LEU A 25 8.16 4.53 -21.23
CA LEU A 25 8.59 3.21 -21.72
C LEU A 25 9.79 2.65 -20.94
N HIS A 26 10.63 3.51 -20.36
CA HIS A 26 11.78 3.11 -19.55
C HIS A 26 11.42 2.73 -18.11
N LEU A 27 10.19 2.97 -17.64
CA LEU A 27 9.80 2.62 -16.26
C LEU A 27 9.84 1.10 -16.02
N PRO A 28 10.55 0.63 -14.98
CA PRO A 28 10.59 -0.80 -14.65
C PRO A 28 9.20 -1.40 -14.43
N THR A 29 8.34 -0.70 -13.70
CA THR A 29 6.96 -1.13 -13.40
C THR A 29 6.10 -1.27 -14.65
N TYR A 30 6.30 -0.42 -15.66
CA TYR A 30 5.64 -0.56 -16.95
C TYR A 30 6.13 -1.81 -17.69
N LYS A 31 7.45 -2.01 -17.76
CA LYS A 31 8.06 -3.20 -18.38
C LYS A 31 7.58 -4.50 -17.75
N ASP A 32 7.42 -4.52 -16.44
CA ASP A 32 6.92 -5.70 -15.73
C ASP A 32 5.42 -5.93 -16.01
N LYS A 33 4.60 -4.87 -16.02
CA LYS A 33 3.17 -4.98 -16.35
C LYS A 33 2.91 -5.45 -17.78
N ILE A 34 3.67 -4.99 -18.77
CA ILE A 34 3.48 -5.45 -20.16
C ILE A 34 3.92 -6.91 -20.35
N LYS A 35 4.91 -7.40 -19.58
CA LYS A 35 5.27 -8.82 -19.56
C LYS A 35 4.18 -9.66 -18.92
N GLN A 36 3.57 -9.16 -17.84
CA GLN A 36 2.49 -9.83 -17.13
C GLN A 36 1.18 -9.85 -17.94
N TYR A 37 0.90 -8.78 -18.68
CA TYR A 37 -0.35 -8.59 -19.43
C TYR A 37 -0.10 -8.16 -20.89
N PRO A 38 0.56 -8.99 -21.72
CA PRO A 38 1.02 -8.59 -23.05
C PRO A 38 -0.10 -8.27 -24.04
N LYS A 39 -1.33 -8.78 -23.80
CA LYS A 39 -2.50 -8.50 -24.64
C LYS A 39 -3.23 -7.20 -24.27
N ASN A 40 -2.87 -6.56 -23.14
CA ASN A 40 -3.59 -5.41 -22.56
C ASN A 40 -2.68 -4.18 -22.40
N VAL A 41 -1.81 -3.93 -23.37
CA VAL A 41 -0.90 -2.78 -23.36
C VAL A 41 -1.62 -1.54 -23.91
N SER A 42 -2.25 -0.77 -23.03
CA SER A 42 -3.03 0.43 -23.40
C SER A 42 -2.28 1.73 -23.15
N MET A 43 -2.74 2.83 -23.77
CA MET A 43 -2.24 4.18 -23.47
C MET A 43 -2.45 4.55 -21.99
N ALA A 44 -3.55 4.10 -21.38
CA ALA A 44 -3.78 4.29 -19.95
C ALA A 44 -2.73 3.57 -19.10
N LEU A 45 -2.31 2.37 -19.50
CA LEU A 45 -1.22 1.64 -18.83
C LEU A 45 0.15 2.34 -19.00
N LEU A 46 0.36 3.09 -20.08
CA LEU A 46 1.56 3.92 -20.21
C LEU A 46 1.47 5.20 -19.38
N ASN A 47 0.29 5.81 -19.32
CA ASN A 47 0.06 7.13 -18.73
C ASN A 47 -0.30 7.11 -17.23
N TYR A 48 -0.62 5.96 -16.62
CA TYR A 48 -0.99 5.91 -15.21
C TYR A 48 0.04 6.51 -14.23
N PRO A 49 1.37 6.52 -14.49
CA PRO A 49 2.32 7.22 -13.63
C PRO A 49 2.15 8.74 -13.65
N VAL A 50 1.69 9.30 -14.77
CA VAL A 50 1.34 10.72 -14.89
C VAL A 50 0.05 11.01 -14.13
N LEU A 51 -0.94 10.12 -14.19
CA LEU A 51 -2.15 10.22 -13.38
C LEU A 51 -1.83 10.15 -11.88
N MET A 52 -0.94 9.26 -11.44
CA MET A 52 -0.48 9.23 -10.04
C MET A 52 0.25 10.51 -9.64
N ALA A 53 1.04 11.11 -10.54
CA ALA A 53 1.65 12.41 -10.29
C ALA A 53 0.59 13.51 -10.09
N ALA A 54 -0.49 13.49 -10.89
CA ALA A 54 -1.64 14.37 -10.71
C ALA A 54 -2.30 14.15 -9.34
N ASP A 55 -2.56 12.89 -8.94
CA ASP A 55 -3.17 12.57 -7.64
C ASP A 55 -2.40 13.13 -6.44
N ILE A 56 -1.06 13.21 -6.55
CA ILE A 56 -0.18 13.71 -5.49
C ILE A 56 -0.10 15.25 -5.53
N LEU A 57 0.21 15.81 -6.69
CA LEU A 57 0.54 17.23 -6.83
C LEU A 57 -0.70 18.12 -6.82
N ILE A 58 -1.89 17.61 -7.17
CA ILE A 58 -3.14 18.38 -7.11
C ILE A 58 -3.48 18.87 -5.70
N TYR A 59 -2.95 18.19 -4.68
CA TYR A 59 -3.08 18.55 -3.26
C TYR A 59 -1.79 19.13 -2.68
N LYS A 60 -0.79 19.45 -3.52
CA LYS A 60 0.55 19.91 -3.12
C LYS A 60 1.15 19.04 -2.00
N ALA A 61 1.00 17.72 -2.09
CA ALA A 61 1.51 16.82 -1.06
C ALA A 61 3.05 16.73 -1.09
N SER A 62 3.70 17.02 0.05
CA SER A 62 5.17 16.92 0.19
C SER A 62 5.64 15.57 0.76
N LEU A 63 4.75 14.80 1.39
CA LEU A 63 5.05 13.50 1.99
C LEU A 63 4.03 12.48 1.50
N VAL A 64 4.50 11.37 0.93
CA VAL A 64 3.63 10.33 0.37
C VAL A 64 4.01 8.96 0.95
N PRO A 65 3.10 8.29 1.69
CA PRO A 65 3.34 6.95 2.20
C PRO A 65 3.24 5.94 1.06
N VAL A 66 4.39 5.47 0.57
CA VAL A 66 4.45 4.44 -0.47
C VAL A 66 5.47 3.36 -0.14
N GLY A 67 5.19 2.14 -0.61
CA GLY A 67 6.16 1.05 -0.57
C GLY A 67 7.37 1.35 -1.45
N ILE A 68 8.50 0.70 -1.17
CA ILE A 68 9.75 0.87 -1.93
C ILE A 68 9.59 0.53 -3.42
N ASP A 69 8.65 -0.35 -3.75
CA ASP A 69 8.29 -0.74 -5.12
C ASP A 69 7.60 0.39 -5.92
N GLN A 70 7.10 1.42 -5.25
CA GLN A 70 6.46 2.58 -5.87
C GLN A 70 7.40 3.77 -6.01
N GLU A 71 8.64 3.68 -5.54
CA GLU A 71 9.65 4.73 -5.68
C GLU A 71 9.84 5.22 -7.13
N PRO A 72 9.83 4.35 -8.16
CA PRO A 72 9.91 4.81 -9.55
C PRO A 72 8.76 5.74 -9.96
N HIS A 73 7.56 5.58 -9.39
CA HIS A 73 6.41 6.47 -9.65
C HIS A 73 6.53 7.80 -8.90
N LEU A 74 7.09 7.76 -7.70
CA LEU A 74 7.38 8.98 -6.95
C LEU A 74 8.47 9.82 -7.65
N GLU A 75 9.46 9.17 -8.27
CA GLU A 75 10.44 9.86 -9.12
C GLU A 75 9.78 10.54 -10.32
N VAL A 76 8.86 9.86 -11.02
CA VAL A 76 8.08 10.48 -12.11
C VAL A 76 7.34 11.72 -11.60
N THR A 77 6.76 11.65 -10.41
CA THR A 77 6.06 12.78 -9.80
C THR A 77 7.00 13.96 -9.54
N ARG A 78 8.20 13.70 -9.01
CA ARG A 78 9.24 14.73 -8.80
C ARG A 78 9.74 15.32 -10.11
N GLU A 79 9.96 14.50 -11.14
CA GLU A 79 10.31 14.97 -12.48
C GLU A 79 9.23 15.88 -13.08
N VAL A 80 7.95 15.52 -12.95
CA VAL A 80 6.82 16.34 -13.39
C VAL A 80 6.78 17.67 -12.63
N ALA A 81 6.87 17.65 -11.29
CA ALA A 81 6.90 18.86 -10.48
C ALA A 81 8.03 19.81 -10.92
N ARG A 82 9.27 19.30 -11.03
CA ARG A 82 10.43 20.09 -11.48
C ARG A 82 10.20 20.73 -12.85
N LYS A 83 9.69 19.97 -13.82
CA LYS A 83 9.44 20.48 -15.17
C LYS A 83 8.34 21.52 -15.22
N MET A 84 7.23 21.29 -14.52
CA MET A 84 6.14 22.27 -14.44
C MET A 84 6.64 23.58 -13.81
N ASN A 85 7.41 23.48 -12.73
CA ASN A 85 7.99 24.64 -12.05
C ASN A 85 8.98 25.38 -12.98
N GLN A 86 9.81 24.65 -13.72
CA GLN A 86 10.79 25.25 -14.63
C GLN A 86 10.16 25.91 -15.87
N LEU A 87 9.18 25.26 -16.50
CA LEU A 87 8.61 25.70 -17.78
C LEU A 87 7.52 26.77 -17.59
N TYR A 88 6.70 26.63 -16.55
CA TYR A 88 5.51 27.45 -16.35
C TYR A 88 5.56 28.29 -15.06
N GLY A 89 6.59 28.12 -14.22
CA GLY A 89 6.68 28.83 -12.95
C GLY A 89 5.59 28.44 -11.95
N THR A 90 5.10 27.20 -12.01
CA THR A 90 4.24 26.62 -10.96
C THR A 90 5.02 26.47 -9.65
N ASP A 91 4.32 26.24 -8.54
CA ASP A 91 4.90 26.01 -7.22
C ASP A 91 4.50 24.63 -6.66
N PHE A 92 4.90 23.57 -7.38
CA PHE A 92 4.70 22.20 -6.93
C PHE A 92 5.84 21.75 -6.01
N PRO A 93 5.53 21.10 -4.88
CA PRO A 93 6.56 20.48 -4.06
C PRO A 93 7.12 19.24 -4.78
N GLU A 94 8.36 18.89 -4.43
CA GLU A 94 8.91 17.58 -4.76
C GLU A 94 8.59 16.58 -3.64
N PRO A 95 7.64 15.65 -3.84
CA PRO A 95 7.21 14.76 -2.77
C PRO A 95 8.29 13.76 -2.35
N VAL A 96 8.44 13.59 -1.04
CA VAL A 96 9.36 12.65 -0.41
C VAL A 96 8.60 11.42 0.09
N ARG A 97 9.24 10.24 -0.02
CA ARG A 97 8.67 9.00 0.50
C ARG A 97 8.57 9.10 2.03
N PHE A 98 7.36 8.92 2.55
CA PHE A 98 7.13 8.75 3.98
C PHE A 98 7.27 7.27 4.35
N ALA A 99 8.49 6.87 4.75
CA ALA A 99 8.80 5.49 5.13
C ALA A 99 8.31 5.18 6.54
N THR A 100 7.48 4.14 6.69
CA THR A 100 7.07 3.60 7.99
C THR A 100 7.90 2.37 8.35
N LYS A 101 8.21 2.17 9.65
CA LYS A 101 8.83 0.93 10.12
C LYS A 101 7.92 -0.26 9.81
N GLY A 102 8.49 -1.38 9.36
CA GLY A 102 7.74 -2.57 8.95
C GLY A 102 7.20 -2.43 7.51
N GLU A 103 8.11 -2.28 6.55
CA GLU A 103 7.78 -2.00 5.13
C GLU A 103 6.87 -3.06 4.48
N TYR A 104 6.80 -4.27 5.03
CA TYR A 104 5.81 -5.28 4.68
C TYR A 104 5.58 -6.28 5.83
N ILE A 105 4.46 -6.99 5.76
CA ILE A 105 4.16 -8.14 6.62
C ILE A 105 4.50 -9.43 5.85
N PRO A 106 5.29 -10.36 6.43
CA PRO A 106 5.62 -11.62 5.78
C PRO A 106 4.38 -12.45 5.42
N SER A 107 4.47 -13.18 4.32
CA SER A 107 3.43 -14.14 3.92
C SER A 107 3.30 -15.27 4.94
N LEU A 108 2.06 -15.68 5.24
CA LEU A 108 1.78 -16.87 6.03
C LEU A 108 2.28 -18.17 5.38
N THR A 109 2.54 -18.18 4.07
CA THR A 109 3.14 -19.32 3.37
C THR A 109 4.63 -19.51 3.69
N GLY A 110 5.26 -18.54 4.36
CA GLY A 110 6.68 -18.55 4.71
C GLY A 110 7.59 -17.85 3.71
N THR A 111 7.11 -17.49 2.53
CA THR A 111 7.92 -16.84 1.47
C THR A 111 7.22 -15.60 0.90
N GLY A 112 7.98 -14.52 0.76
CA GLY A 112 7.46 -13.25 0.23
C GLY A 112 6.60 -12.47 1.22
N LYS A 113 5.78 -11.56 0.68
CA LYS A 113 4.88 -10.66 1.43
C LYS A 113 3.43 -11.13 1.38
N MET A 114 2.62 -10.77 2.37
CA MET A 114 1.17 -10.97 2.30
C MET A 114 0.61 -10.36 1.01
N ALA A 115 -0.23 -11.10 0.30
CA ALA A 115 -0.88 -10.61 -0.91
C ALA A 115 -2.26 -11.24 -1.08
N LYS A 116 -3.30 -10.42 -1.27
CA LYS A 116 -4.68 -10.91 -1.49
C LYS A 116 -4.79 -11.88 -2.68
N THR A 117 -3.91 -11.72 -3.67
CA THR A 117 -3.83 -12.55 -4.87
C THR A 117 -3.14 -13.89 -4.66
N ILE A 118 -2.45 -14.08 -3.53
CA ILE A 118 -1.81 -15.35 -3.16
C ILE A 118 -2.64 -15.97 -2.06
N GLU A 119 -3.40 -17.01 -2.40
CA GLU A 119 -4.26 -17.71 -1.46
C GLU A 119 -3.47 -18.21 -0.23
N GLY A 120 -4.09 -18.09 0.94
CA GLY A 120 -3.48 -18.52 2.20
C GLY A 120 -2.35 -17.62 2.71
N SER A 121 -1.89 -16.61 1.96
CA SER A 121 -0.77 -15.75 2.37
C SER A 121 -1.12 -14.66 3.39
N TYR A 122 -2.42 -14.42 3.65
CA TYR A 122 -2.90 -13.21 4.34
C TYR A 122 -4.04 -13.49 5.34
N ILE A 123 -4.19 -12.55 6.29
CA ILE A 123 -5.32 -12.45 7.25
C ILE A 123 -6.14 -11.22 6.87
N ASN A 124 -7.47 -11.36 6.74
CA ASN A 124 -8.35 -10.20 6.53
C ASN A 124 -8.67 -9.52 7.86
N LEU A 125 -8.90 -8.22 7.80
CA LEU A 125 -9.40 -7.44 8.95
C LEU A 125 -10.77 -7.93 9.45
N THR A 126 -11.51 -8.64 8.61
CA THR A 126 -12.84 -9.19 8.89
C THR A 126 -12.83 -10.66 9.28
N ASP A 127 -11.67 -11.33 9.29
CA ASP A 127 -11.60 -12.75 9.64
C ASP A 127 -12.05 -12.96 11.09
N SER A 128 -12.83 -14.01 11.31
CA SER A 128 -13.22 -14.50 12.63
C SER A 128 -12.00 -15.03 13.41
N LYS A 129 -12.17 -15.22 14.72
CA LYS A 129 -11.14 -15.81 15.58
C LYS A 129 -10.70 -17.18 15.06
N GLU A 130 -11.66 -17.98 14.62
CA GLU A 130 -11.46 -19.32 14.09
C GLU A 130 -10.67 -19.30 12.77
N GLU A 131 -11.00 -18.37 11.86
CA GLU A 131 -10.28 -18.19 10.60
C GLU A 131 -8.85 -17.71 10.81
N ILE A 132 -8.64 -16.72 11.69
CA ILE A 132 -7.31 -16.24 12.07
C ILE A 132 -6.49 -17.40 12.62
N ARG A 133 -7.05 -18.15 13.58
CA ARG A 133 -6.37 -19.31 14.18
C ARG A 133 -6.03 -20.37 13.14
N LYS A 134 -6.95 -20.71 12.24
CA LYS A 134 -6.72 -21.67 11.15
C LYS A 134 -5.59 -21.21 10.23
N LYS A 135 -5.60 -19.95 9.82
CA LYS A 135 -4.58 -19.35 8.93
C LYS A 135 -3.20 -19.32 9.58
N VAL A 136 -3.09 -18.82 10.81
CA VAL A 136 -1.80 -18.81 11.55
C VAL A 136 -1.29 -20.24 11.80
N ARG A 137 -2.20 -21.19 12.08
CA ARG A 137 -1.81 -22.60 12.25
C ARG A 137 -1.26 -23.24 10.98
N SER A 138 -1.69 -22.79 9.80
CA SER A 138 -1.19 -23.30 8.51
C SER A 138 0.24 -22.87 8.16
N ILE A 139 0.84 -21.92 8.89
CA ILE A 139 2.22 -21.49 8.61
C ILE A 139 3.17 -22.71 8.72
N PRO A 140 4.00 -23.01 7.70
CA PRO A 140 4.89 -24.17 7.73
C PRO A 140 5.89 -24.12 8.88
N THR A 141 6.01 -25.23 9.63
CA THR A 141 6.94 -25.36 10.78
C THR A 141 7.89 -26.54 10.63
N ALA A 142 8.04 -27.10 9.44
CA ALA A 142 9.03 -28.13 9.19
C ALA A 142 10.42 -27.55 9.53
N THR A 143 11.16 -28.24 10.39
CA THR A 143 12.52 -27.89 10.80
C THR A 143 13.49 -28.95 10.29
N VAL A 144 14.68 -28.53 9.86
CA VAL A 144 15.78 -29.44 9.53
C VAL A 144 16.71 -29.50 10.74
N SER A 145 16.97 -30.71 11.26
CA SER A 145 17.84 -30.88 12.44
C SER A 145 19.24 -30.35 12.15
N GLY A 146 19.76 -29.47 13.00
CA GLY A 146 21.07 -28.82 12.83
C GLY A 146 21.16 -27.79 11.69
N GLY A 147 20.04 -27.48 11.01
CA GLY A 147 19.98 -26.50 9.92
C GLY A 147 19.51 -25.12 10.34
N GLU A 148 19.60 -24.16 9.42
CA GLU A 148 19.00 -22.83 9.62
C GLU A 148 17.48 -22.90 9.82
N MET A 149 16.95 -21.89 10.50
CA MET A 149 15.51 -21.68 10.63
C MET A 149 14.84 -21.60 9.25
N THR A 150 13.84 -22.44 9.02
CA THR A 150 13.11 -22.46 7.75
C THR A 150 12.31 -21.17 7.55
N PRO A 151 11.98 -20.80 6.29
CA PRO A 151 11.26 -19.56 6.02
C PRO A 151 9.94 -19.41 6.80
N GLY A 152 9.17 -20.50 6.95
CA GLY A 152 7.93 -20.49 7.75
C GLY A 152 8.15 -20.24 9.24
N VAL A 153 9.23 -20.78 9.83
CA VAL A 153 9.56 -20.49 11.24
C VAL A 153 10.08 -19.06 11.40
N LYS A 154 10.85 -18.53 10.43
CA LYS A 154 11.23 -17.10 10.38
C LYS A 154 9.99 -16.21 10.34
N THR A 155 8.98 -16.56 9.53
CA THR A 155 7.68 -15.88 9.51
C THR A 155 7.02 -15.90 10.88
N LEU A 156 6.93 -17.04 11.57
CA LEU A 156 6.30 -17.09 12.90
C LEU A 156 6.97 -16.17 13.91
N PHE A 157 8.31 -16.13 13.93
CA PHE A 157 9.02 -15.24 14.84
C PHE A 157 8.87 -13.77 14.46
N ALA A 158 8.78 -13.44 13.17
CA ALA A 158 8.44 -12.08 12.75
C ALA A 158 7.04 -11.67 13.25
N PHE A 159 6.05 -12.56 13.18
CA PHE A 159 4.72 -12.30 13.76
C PHE A 159 4.77 -12.20 15.28
N ALA A 160 5.56 -13.04 15.94
CA ALA A 160 5.71 -12.98 17.38
C ALA A 160 6.34 -11.66 17.84
N GLU A 161 7.33 -11.15 17.11
CA GLU A 161 7.92 -9.83 17.37
C GLU A 161 6.92 -8.68 17.19
N LEU A 162 6.00 -8.82 16.22
CA LEU A 162 4.96 -7.81 15.96
C LEU A 162 3.84 -7.83 17.01
N PHE A 163 3.30 -9.01 17.32
CA PHE A 163 2.07 -9.14 18.11
C PHE A 163 2.30 -9.53 19.58
N ILE A 164 3.39 -10.23 19.90
CA ILE A 164 3.71 -10.66 21.26
C ILE A 164 5.18 -10.34 21.65
N PRO A 165 5.63 -9.07 21.49
CA PRO A 165 7.04 -8.70 21.69
C PRO A 165 7.58 -8.99 23.08
N ASN A 166 6.72 -9.05 24.10
CA ASN A 166 7.12 -9.37 25.48
C ASN A 166 7.35 -10.87 25.72
N GLU A 167 6.69 -11.73 24.94
CA GLU A 167 6.75 -13.19 25.11
C GLU A 167 7.73 -13.86 24.12
N VAL A 168 8.02 -13.18 22.99
CA VAL A 168 8.84 -13.76 21.90
C VAL A 168 10.21 -14.24 22.35
N LYS A 169 10.81 -13.61 23.36
CA LYS A 169 12.11 -14.04 23.93
C LYS A 169 12.02 -15.44 24.54
N GLY A 170 10.94 -15.74 25.26
CA GLY A 170 10.69 -17.07 25.84
C GLY A 170 10.54 -18.13 24.75
N PHE A 171 9.75 -17.83 23.72
CA PHE A 171 9.57 -18.72 22.57
C PHE A 171 10.86 -18.97 21.78
N LYS A 172 11.70 -17.94 21.60
CA LYS A 172 13.02 -18.08 20.95
C LYS A 172 13.94 -18.99 21.77
N LYS A 173 13.94 -18.87 23.09
CA LYS A 173 14.71 -19.74 23.98
C LYS A 173 14.23 -21.20 23.86
N SER A 174 12.92 -21.45 23.98
CA SER A 174 12.37 -22.80 23.81
C SER A 174 12.66 -23.40 22.43
N TYR A 175 12.76 -22.58 21.38
CA TYR A 175 13.15 -23.03 20.05
C TYR A 175 14.62 -23.48 20.01
N GLN A 176 15.52 -22.72 20.63
CA GLN A 176 16.94 -23.07 20.76
C GLN A 176 17.13 -24.35 21.57
N ASP A 177 16.36 -24.50 22.65
CA ASP A 177 16.37 -25.67 23.55
C ASP A 177 15.61 -26.87 22.96
N GLN A 178 15.13 -26.80 21.72
CA GLN A 178 14.34 -27.84 21.04
C GLN A 178 13.07 -28.30 21.81
N SER A 179 12.57 -27.47 22.73
CA SER A 179 11.40 -27.74 23.57
C SER A 179 10.13 -27.00 23.11
N LEU A 180 10.26 -26.12 22.10
CA LEU A 180 9.15 -25.30 21.62
C LEU A 180 8.00 -26.13 21.07
N GLN A 181 6.82 -25.90 21.64
CA GLN A 181 5.55 -26.33 21.06
C GLN A 181 5.04 -25.26 20.09
N PHE A 182 5.20 -25.49 18.78
CA PHE A 182 4.79 -24.52 17.75
C PHE A 182 3.30 -24.17 17.81
N VAL A 183 2.45 -25.10 18.23
CA VAL A 183 1.01 -24.86 18.41
C VAL A 183 0.76 -23.75 19.42
N SER A 184 1.51 -23.74 20.54
CA SER A 184 1.39 -22.72 21.58
C SER A 184 1.78 -21.33 21.07
N LEU A 185 2.88 -21.23 20.33
CA LEU A 185 3.31 -19.98 19.70
C LEU A 185 2.26 -19.47 18.69
N LYS A 186 1.77 -20.36 17.82
CA LYS A 186 0.75 -20.04 16.81
C LYS A 186 -0.55 -19.57 17.44
N ASP A 187 -1.00 -20.23 18.51
CA ASP A 187 -2.24 -19.86 19.21
C ASP A 187 -2.09 -18.53 19.95
N ALA A 188 -0.93 -18.26 20.58
CA ALA A 188 -0.65 -16.97 21.22
C ALA A 188 -0.68 -15.81 20.21
N ILE A 189 -0.05 -15.98 19.05
CA ILE A 189 -0.09 -15.00 17.95
C ILE A 189 -1.53 -14.78 17.48
N ALA A 190 -2.28 -15.85 17.22
CA ALA A 190 -3.66 -15.75 16.71
C ALA A 190 -4.60 -15.04 17.70
N GLU A 191 -4.43 -15.27 19.01
CA GLU A 191 -5.24 -14.62 20.04
C GLU A 191 -5.01 -13.10 20.06
N VAL A 192 -3.75 -12.65 20.00
CA VAL A 192 -3.45 -11.22 20.00
C VAL A 192 -3.93 -10.54 18.73
N ILE A 193 -3.72 -11.16 17.55
CA ILE A 193 -4.26 -10.64 16.28
C ILE A 193 -5.78 -10.46 16.39
N HIS A 194 -6.51 -11.45 16.89
CA HIS A 194 -7.95 -11.34 17.07
C HIS A 194 -8.33 -10.22 18.05
N LYS A 195 -7.64 -10.12 19.18
CA LYS A 195 -7.87 -9.08 20.19
C LYS A 195 -7.67 -7.68 19.61
N GLU A 196 -6.64 -7.47 18.79
CA GLU A 196 -6.40 -6.21 18.10
C GLU A 196 -7.45 -5.89 17.04
N LEU A 197 -7.91 -6.91 16.28
CA LEU A 197 -8.92 -6.73 15.23
C LEU A 197 -10.33 -6.50 15.78
N LYS A 198 -10.67 -7.08 16.94
CA LYS A 198 -11.99 -6.99 17.56
C LYS A 198 -12.58 -5.57 17.62
N PRO A 199 -11.89 -4.53 18.15
CA PRO A 199 -12.43 -3.17 18.18
C PRO A 199 -12.69 -2.59 16.78
N PHE A 200 -11.87 -2.93 15.78
CA PHE A 200 -12.10 -2.51 14.39
C PHE A 200 -13.32 -3.21 13.80
N GLN A 201 -13.50 -4.50 14.06
CA GLN A 201 -14.65 -5.28 13.60
C GLN A 201 -15.96 -4.80 14.23
N GLU A 202 -15.95 -4.47 15.52
CA GLU A 202 -17.10 -3.87 16.21
C GLU A 202 -17.46 -2.50 15.64
N ARG A 203 -16.46 -1.64 15.38
CA ARG A 203 -16.68 -0.33 14.75
C ARG A 203 -17.19 -0.48 13.32
N ARG A 204 -16.65 -1.43 12.55
CA ARG A 204 -17.11 -1.74 11.20
C ARG A 204 -18.57 -2.16 11.21
N LYS A 205 -19.00 -3.07 12.09
CA LYS A 205 -20.40 -3.48 12.21
C LYS A 205 -21.35 -2.32 12.50
N LYS A 206 -20.94 -1.37 13.36
CA LYS A 206 -21.73 -0.15 13.63
C LYS A 206 -21.88 0.72 12.38
N ILE A 207 -20.83 0.87 11.59
CA ILE A 207 -20.83 1.65 10.34
C ILE A 207 -21.64 0.92 9.25
N GLU A 208 -21.53 -0.40 9.14
CA GLU A 208 -22.28 -1.19 8.17
C GLU A 208 -23.79 -1.15 8.40
N ALA A 209 -24.23 -0.96 9.64
CA ALA A 209 -25.64 -0.77 9.97
C ALA A 209 -26.20 0.57 9.47
N ASP A 210 -25.35 1.52 9.09
CA ASP A 210 -25.73 2.80 8.47
C ASP A 210 -25.01 3.03 7.13
N PRO A 211 -25.50 2.42 6.04
CA PRO A 211 -24.92 2.63 4.70
C PRO A 211 -24.90 4.12 4.27
N LYS A 212 -25.88 4.92 4.73
CA LYS A 212 -25.96 6.34 4.38
C LYS A 212 -24.80 7.13 4.96
N TYR A 213 -24.30 6.75 6.13
CA TYR A 213 -23.11 7.37 6.71
C TYR A 213 -21.88 7.19 5.81
N VAL A 214 -21.68 6.00 5.24
CA VAL A 214 -20.53 5.73 4.33
C VAL A 214 -20.60 6.61 3.09
N ASP A 215 -21.78 6.67 2.45
CA ASP A 215 -22.01 7.52 1.28
C ASP A 215 -21.79 9.00 1.62
N GLN A 216 -22.25 9.45 2.78
CA GLN A 216 -22.07 10.82 3.24
C GLN A 216 -20.58 11.15 3.45
N VAL A 217 -19.82 10.27 4.10
CA VAL A 217 -18.37 10.45 4.30
C VAL A 217 -17.63 10.54 2.96
N ILE A 218 -17.99 9.68 1.98
CA ILE A 218 -17.40 9.70 0.64
C ILE A 218 -17.72 11.02 -0.07
N LYS A 219 -18.98 11.45 -0.03
CA LYS A 219 -19.45 12.70 -0.65
C LYS A 219 -18.78 13.93 -0.04
N ASP A 220 -18.68 13.99 1.28
CA ASP A 220 -18.03 15.10 1.98
C ASP A 220 -16.51 15.12 1.74
N GLY A 221 -15.89 13.94 1.67
CA GLY A 221 -14.51 13.79 1.25
C GLY A 221 -14.27 14.33 -0.15
N ALA A 222 -15.10 13.94 -1.12
CA ALA A 222 -15.01 14.40 -2.49
C ALA A 222 -15.22 15.93 -2.61
N ALA A 223 -16.19 16.49 -1.88
CA ALA A 223 -16.43 17.94 -1.88
C ALA A 223 -15.21 18.73 -1.36
N ARG A 224 -14.60 18.29 -0.26
CA ARG A 224 -13.39 18.93 0.30
C ARG A 224 -12.19 18.79 -0.64
N ALA A 225 -11.98 17.59 -1.17
CA ALA A 225 -10.91 17.31 -2.11
C ALA A 225 -11.05 18.15 -3.38
N ARG A 226 -12.27 18.25 -3.93
CA ARG A 226 -12.55 19.02 -5.14
C ARG A 226 -12.29 20.51 -4.98
N LYS A 227 -12.55 21.08 -3.80
CA LYS A 227 -12.25 22.49 -3.53
C LYS A 227 -10.75 22.76 -3.72
N ILE A 228 -9.89 21.98 -3.08
CA ILE A 228 -8.43 22.12 -3.19
C ILE A 228 -7.97 21.86 -4.63
N ALA A 229 -8.51 20.81 -5.26
CA ALA A 229 -8.11 20.41 -6.59
C ALA A 229 -8.39 21.48 -7.66
N ARG A 230 -9.54 22.17 -7.54
CA ARG A 230 -9.90 23.29 -8.44
C ARG A 230 -8.95 24.45 -8.31
N GLU A 231 -8.53 24.79 -7.09
CA GLU A 231 -7.57 25.88 -6.84
C GLU A 231 -6.23 25.57 -7.55
N THR A 232 -5.73 24.35 -7.39
CA THR A 232 -4.48 23.90 -8.05
C THR A 232 -4.59 23.87 -9.57
N VAL A 233 -5.67 23.29 -10.12
CA VAL A 233 -5.86 23.26 -11.58
C VAL A 233 -5.99 24.67 -12.15
N HIS A 234 -6.70 25.57 -11.47
CA HIS A 234 -6.80 26.96 -11.88
C HIS A 234 -5.43 27.66 -11.92
N GLU A 235 -4.60 27.47 -10.89
CA GLU A 235 -3.22 27.97 -10.85
C GLU A 235 -2.41 27.45 -12.06
N VAL A 236 -2.48 26.15 -12.32
CA VAL A 236 -1.77 25.51 -13.45
C VAL A 236 -2.22 26.09 -14.78
N LYS A 237 -3.54 26.22 -15.00
CA LYS A 237 -4.08 26.78 -16.23
C LYS A 237 -3.59 28.21 -16.46
N GLN A 238 -3.63 29.06 -15.44
CA GLN A 238 -3.12 30.43 -15.52
C GLN A 238 -1.63 30.47 -15.86
N LYS A 239 -0.82 29.63 -15.20
CA LYS A 239 0.63 29.52 -15.44
C LYS A 239 0.96 28.99 -16.83
N MET A 240 0.10 28.15 -17.39
CA MET A 240 0.21 27.65 -18.77
C MET A 240 -0.39 28.62 -19.81
N GLY A 241 -1.00 29.73 -19.41
CA GLY A 241 -1.65 30.68 -20.32
C GLY A 241 -2.98 30.19 -20.90
N LEU A 242 -3.64 29.23 -20.24
CA LEU A 242 -4.96 28.72 -20.61
C LEU A 242 -6.06 29.58 -19.98
N LEU A 243 -7.15 29.79 -20.73
CA LEU A 243 -8.35 30.51 -20.28
C LEU A 243 -9.14 29.71 -19.22
#